data_AF-A0A2G9RZD7-F1
#
_entry.id   AF-A0A2G9RZD7-F1
#
_cell.length_a   1.000
_cell.length_b   1.000
_cell.length_c   1.000
_cell.angle_alpha   90.00
_cell.angle_beta   90.00
_cell.angle_gamma   90.00
#
_symmetry.space_group_name_H-M   'P 1'
#
loop_
_entity.id
_entity.type
_entity.pdbx_description
1 polymer ?
#
loop_
_entity_poly.entity_id
_entity_poly.type
_entity_poly.pdbx_seq_one_letter_code
_entity_poly.pdbx_strand_id
1 'polypeptide(L)'
;VVFYNNNFILHCKHPINRYWPYGSEGCQIHGFQGFVAALSSISSCAAIAWDRYHQYCTRSKLHWSTSISVVMFVWGFSAFWSMMPLFGWGEYDYEPLRTCCTLDYSKADRNFISFLFPLAFFEFLIPLFIMMTAYQSIHQKLKKSGQIKMNSGLPVKSLIICWGPYSLLCFYAIIQDATILSPKLRMMPAVLAKMSPAVNAYVYGLGNENYRGGIWQFLTGQKIEKTETDNKAN
;
A
#
# COMPACT_ATOMS: atom_id res chain seq x y z
N VAL A 1 2.33 -9.25 -6.83
CA VAL A 1 1.88 -8.41 -5.69
C VAL A 1 0.36 -8.17 -5.68
N VAL A 2 -0.37 -8.29 -6.81
CA VAL A 2 -1.80 -7.89 -6.91
C VAL A 2 -2.82 -9.02 -6.62
N PHE A 3 -2.42 -10.28 -6.52
CA PHE A 3 -3.41 -11.39 -6.53
C PHE A 3 -3.77 -12.04 -5.19
N TYR A 4 -3.15 -11.64 -4.07
CA TYR A 4 -3.43 -12.31 -2.78
C TYR A 4 -4.63 -11.76 -1.99
N ASN A 5 -5.32 -10.71 -2.46
CA ASN A 5 -6.13 -9.88 -1.55
C ASN A 5 -7.58 -9.58 -1.96
N ASN A 6 -8.15 -10.27 -2.95
CA ASN A 6 -9.59 -10.13 -3.22
C ASN A 6 -10.46 -10.74 -2.11
N ASN A 7 -9.95 -11.68 -1.31
CA ASN A 7 -10.69 -12.28 -0.19
C ASN A 7 -10.71 -11.41 1.08
N PHE A 8 -9.81 -10.45 1.23
CA PHE A 8 -9.68 -9.67 2.48
C PHE A 8 -10.83 -8.69 2.69
N ILE A 9 -11.27 -8.00 1.62
CA ILE A 9 -12.47 -7.14 1.66
C ILE A 9 -13.76 -8.00 1.74
N LEU A 10 -13.76 -9.20 1.14
CA LEU A 10 -14.89 -10.12 1.20
C LEU A 10 -15.12 -10.71 2.62
N HIS A 11 -14.06 -10.97 3.39
CA HIS A 11 -14.20 -11.44 4.78
C HIS A 11 -14.80 -10.37 5.71
N CYS A 12 -14.45 -9.11 5.47
CA CYS A 12 -15.01 -7.94 6.16
C CYS A 12 -16.48 -7.65 5.86
N LYS A 13 -16.99 -8.13 4.73
CA LYS A 13 -18.38 -8.01 4.29
C LYS A 13 -18.95 -9.40 4.06
N HIS A 14 -19.02 -10.23 5.09
CA HIS A 14 -19.93 -11.37 4.99
C HIS A 14 -21.37 -10.80 4.96
N PRO A 15 -22.13 -10.93 3.86
CA PRO A 15 -23.44 -10.26 3.71
C PRO A 15 -24.50 -10.75 4.70
N ILE A 16 -24.21 -11.85 5.40
CA ILE A 16 -25.14 -12.60 6.25
C ILE A 16 -24.89 -12.33 7.74
N ASN A 17 -23.66 -11.99 8.15
CA ASN A 17 -23.31 -11.74 9.55
C ASN A 17 -22.82 -10.30 9.75
N ARG A 18 -23.55 -9.51 10.55
CA ARG A 18 -23.14 -8.16 10.97
C ARG A 18 -22.02 -8.15 12.02
N TYR A 19 -21.33 -9.27 12.21
CA TYR A 19 -20.31 -9.48 13.23
C TYR A 19 -19.29 -10.54 12.79
N TRP A 20 -18.09 -10.50 13.35
CA TRP A 20 -17.00 -11.45 13.11
C TRP A 20 -17.30 -12.83 13.71
N PRO A 21 -17.39 -13.91 12.90
CA PRO A 21 -17.81 -15.22 13.39
C PRO A 21 -16.66 -16.13 13.86
N TYR A 22 -15.40 -15.81 13.54
CA TYR A 22 -14.24 -16.70 13.74
C TYR A 22 -13.53 -16.54 15.11
N GLY A 23 -14.18 -15.88 16.07
CA GLY A 23 -13.62 -15.64 17.40
C GLY A 23 -12.32 -14.81 17.42
N SER A 24 -11.70 -14.74 18.59
CA SER A 24 -10.48 -13.93 18.82
C SER A 24 -9.27 -14.48 18.06
N GLU A 25 -9.06 -15.79 18.02
CA GLU A 25 -7.94 -16.39 17.28
C GLU A 25 -8.02 -16.10 15.78
N GLY A 26 -9.21 -16.26 15.18
CA GLY A 26 -9.42 -15.87 13.79
C GLY A 26 -9.18 -14.38 13.55
N CYS A 27 -9.51 -13.55 14.54
CA CYS A 27 -9.28 -12.11 14.49
C CYS A 27 -7.78 -11.75 14.47
N GLN A 28 -6.98 -12.42 15.29
CA GLN A 28 -5.52 -12.27 15.30
C GLN A 28 -4.90 -12.63 13.95
N ILE A 29 -5.30 -13.77 13.37
CA ILE A 29 -4.81 -14.23 12.06
C ILE A 29 -5.22 -13.26 10.95
N HIS A 30 -6.47 -12.79 10.97
CA HIS A 30 -6.96 -11.81 10.01
C HIS A 30 -6.21 -10.47 10.13
N GLY A 31 -6.00 -9.98 11.35
CA GLY A 31 -5.19 -8.79 11.63
C GLY A 31 -3.80 -8.92 11.06
N PHE A 32 -3.10 -10.01 11.39
CA PHE A 32 -1.76 -10.33 10.88
C PHE A 32 -1.69 -10.33 9.35
N GLN A 33 -2.56 -11.10 8.68
CA GLN A 33 -2.54 -11.20 7.22
C GLN A 33 -2.80 -9.86 6.54
N GLY A 34 -3.74 -9.07 7.08
CA GLY A 34 -4.06 -7.73 6.59
C GLY A 34 -2.88 -6.79 6.71
N PHE A 35 -2.21 -6.83 7.86
CA PHE A 35 -1.07 -5.98 8.15
C PHE A 35 0.13 -6.35 7.26
N VAL A 36 0.45 -7.64 7.11
CA VAL A 36 1.53 -8.08 6.21
C VAL A 36 1.27 -7.58 4.79
N ALA A 37 0.05 -7.74 4.29
CA ALA A 37 -0.30 -7.31 2.94
C ALA A 37 -0.26 -5.78 2.78
N ALA A 38 -0.66 -5.03 3.81
CA ALA A 38 -0.59 -3.58 3.83
C ALA A 38 0.85 -3.06 3.79
N LEU A 39 1.68 -3.49 4.74
CA LEU A 39 3.07 -3.06 4.86
C LEU A 39 3.89 -3.46 3.63
N SER A 40 3.72 -4.70 3.16
CA SER A 40 4.42 -5.18 1.96
C SER A 40 4.02 -4.41 0.71
N SER A 41 2.77 -3.96 0.61
CA SER A 41 2.29 -3.10 -0.49
C SER A 41 2.96 -1.72 -0.46
N ILE A 42 3.04 -1.07 0.70
CA ILE A 42 3.70 0.24 0.87
C ILE A 42 5.19 0.13 0.54
N SER A 43 5.88 -0.84 1.13
CA SER A 43 7.31 -1.07 0.92
C SER A 43 7.61 -1.50 -0.53
N SER A 44 6.72 -2.24 -1.18
CA SER A 44 6.81 -2.51 -2.62
C SER A 44 6.67 -1.25 -3.48
N CYS A 45 5.78 -0.31 -3.12
CA CYS A 45 5.65 0.97 -3.84
C CYS A 45 6.94 1.79 -3.77
N ALA A 46 7.61 1.80 -2.60
CA ALA A 46 8.90 2.45 -2.45
C ALA A 46 9.99 1.77 -3.28
N ALA A 47 10.05 0.43 -3.28
CA ALA A 47 10.99 -0.33 -4.12
C ALA A 47 10.78 -0.05 -5.63
N ILE A 48 9.53 0.02 -6.08
CA ILE A 48 9.19 0.37 -7.48
C ILE A 48 9.61 1.81 -7.80
N ALA A 49 9.38 2.75 -6.88
CA ALA A 49 9.80 4.14 -7.06
C ALA A 49 11.33 4.24 -7.20
N TRP A 50 12.07 3.51 -6.37
CA TRP A 50 13.53 3.42 -6.39
C TRP A 50 14.07 2.81 -7.70
N ASP A 51 13.48 1.72 -8.17
CA ASP A 51 13.83 1.10 -9.46
C ASP A 51 13.60 2.07 -10.64
N ARG A 52 12.43 2.72 -10.67
CA ARG A 52 12.11 3.72 -11.70
C ARG A 52 13.07 4.90 -11.67
N TYR A 53 13.47 5.35 -10.48
CA TYR A 53 14.48 6.41 -10.36
C TYR A 53 15.80 5.97 -11.03
N HIS A 54 16.26 4.75 -10.79
CA HIS A 54 17.48 4.25 -11.44
C HIS A 54 17.34 4.19 -12.95
N GLN A 55 16.20 3.71 -13.45
CA GLN A 55 15.90 3.62 -14.88
C GLN A 55 15.91 5.00 -15.57
N TYR A 56 15.23 6.01 -15.02
CA TYR A 56 15.07 7.31 -15.69
C TYR A 56 16.20 8.31 -15.38
N CYS A 57 16.70 8.33 -14.15
CA CYS A 57 17.66 9.35 -13.71
C CYS A 57 19.11 8.87 -13.86
N THR A 58 19.41 7.60 -13.54
CA THR A 58 20.79 7.05 -13.58
C THR A 58 21.07 6.17 -14.80
N ARG A 59 20.03 5.77 -15.56
CA ARG A 59 20.09 4.79 -16.66
C ARG A 59 20.65 3.43 -16.25
N SER A 60 20.60 3.10 -14.96
CA SER A 60 20.92 1.78 -14.43
C SER A 60 19.64 0.92 -14.39
N LYS A 61 19.74 -0.34 -14.80
CA LYS A 61 18.66 -1.32 -14.66
C LYS A 61 18.99 -2.23 -13.48
N LEU A 62 18.03 -2.47 -12.60
CA LEU A 62 18.20 -3.47 -11.55
C LEU A 62 18.32 -4.87 -12.18
N HIS A 63 19.31 -5.62 -11.70
CA HIS A 63 19.49 -7.01 -12.09
C HIS A 63 18.46 -7.90 -11.37
N TRP A 64 18.10 -9.04 -11.98
CA TRP A 64 17.11 -9.97 -11.43
C TRP A 64 17.45 -10.46 -10.02
N SER A 65 18.73 -10.72 -9.74
CA SER A 65 19.19 -11.12 -8.41
C SER A 65 18.88 -10.05 -7.35
N THR A 66 19.15 -8.78 -7.65
CA THR A 66 18.85 -7.66 -6.75
C THR A 66 17.35 -7.52 -6.54
N SER A 67 16.54 -7.64 -7.59
CA SER A 67 15.08 -7.57 -7.48
C SER A 67 14.52 -8.67 -6.58
N ILE A 68 15.02 -9.90 -6.69
CA ILE A 68 14.63 -11.01 -5.80
C ILE A 68 15.01 -10.70 -4.35
N SER A 69 16.24 -10.24 -4.11
CA SER A 69 16.69 -9.86 -2.75
C SER A 69 15.82 -8.75 -2.15
N VAL A 70 15.46 -7.73 -2.93
CA VAL A 70 14.58 -6.64 -2.48
C VAL A 70 13.18 -7.16 -2.16
N VAL A 71 12.60 -8.03 -3.00
CA VAL A 71 11.28 -8.62 -2.73
C VAL A 71 11.30 -9.47 -1.46
N MET A 72 12.30 -10.33 -1.28
CA MET A 72 12.45 -11.12 -0.06
C MET A 72 12.59 -10.25 1.18
N PHE A 73 13.37 -9.17 1.09
CA PHE A 73 13.51 -8.19 2.16
C PHE A 73 12.18 -7.51 2.50
N VAL A 74 11.44 -7.02 1.50
CA VAL A 74 10.14 -6.36 1.71
C VAL A 74 9.16 -7.30 2.42
N TRP A 75 9.03 -8.55 1.97
CA TRP A 75 8.13 -9.51 2.62
C TRP A 75 8.58 -9.89 4.02
N GLY A 76 9.87 -10.15 4.21
CA GLY A 76 10.42 -10.48 5.53
C GLY A 76 10.26 -9.35 6.54
N PHE A 77 10.51 -8.11 6.12
CA PHE A 77 10.39 -6.92 6.97
C PHE A 77 8.94 -6.66 7.37
N SER A 78 8.01 -6.74 6.41
CA SER A 78 6.59 -6.59 6.68
C SER A 78 6.03 -7.73 7.56
N ALA A 79 6.50 -8.96 7.37
CA ALA A 79 6.15 -10.09 8.22
C ALA A 79 6.65 -9.88 9.65
N PHE A 80 7.88 -9.40 9.82
CA PHE A 80 8.45 -9.09 11.14
C PHE A 80 7.58 -8.10 11.91
N TRP A 81 7.26 -6.93 11.33
CA TRP A 81 6.44 -5.92 12.00
C TRP A 81 5.02 -6.39 12.28
N SER A 82 4.43 -7.17 11.36
CA SER A 82 3.07 -7.68 11.52
C SER A 82 2.95 -8.78 12.57
N MET A 83 4.05 -9.48 12.84
CA MET A 83 4.10 -10.54 13.84
C MET A 83 4.21 -9.98 15.28
N MET A 84 4.75 -8.77 15.46
CA MET A 84 4.96 -8.18 16.80
C MET A 84 3.68 -8.11 17.66
N PRO A 85 2.50 -7.71 17.14
CA PRO A 85 1.26 -7.74 17.91
C PRO A 85 0.82 -9.14 18.37
N LEU A 86 1.20 -10.20 17.64
CA LEU A 86 0.94 -11.58 18.07
C LEU A 86 1.80 -12.01 19.25
N PHE A 87 2.96 -11.38 19.42
CA PHE A 87 3.85 -11.57 20.57
C PHE A 87 3.60 -10.54 21.69
N GLY A 88 2.56 -9.73 21.59
CA GLY A 88 2.16 -8.77 22.62
C GLY A 88 2.84 -7.41 22.54
N TRP A 89 3.59 -7.09 21.47
CA TRP A 89 4.03 -5.71 21.19
C TRP A 89 3.10 -5.06 20.18
N GLY A 90 2.11 -4.32 20.70
CA GLY A 90 0.84 -4.05 20.03
C GLY A 90 -0.21 -5.15 20.30
N GLU A 91 -1.42 -4.96 19.81
CA GLU A 91 -2.52 -5.94 19.92
C GLU A 91 -3.44 -5.82 18.69
N TYR A 92 -3.86 -6.93 18.10
CA TYR A 92 -4.97 -6.91 17.14
C TYR A 92 -6.30 -7.08 17.87
N ASP A 93 -7.29 -6.26 17.52
CA ASP A 93 -8.65 -6.38 18.03
C ASP A 93 -9.66 -6.04 16.93
N TYR A 94 -10.94 -6.22 17.24
CA TYR A 94 -12.04 -5.91 16.34
C TYR A 94 -12.07 -4.43 15.98
N GLU A 95 -12.37 -4.14 14.71
CA GLU A 95 -12.74 -2.80 14.28
C GLU A 95 -14.02 -2.32 14.99
N PRO A 96 -14.31 -1.00 15.03
CA PRO A 96 -15.47 -0.46 15.75
C PRO A 96 -16.83 -1.06 15.37
N LEU A 97 -16.99 -1.56 14.13
CA LEU A 97 -18.20 -2.26 13.66
C LEU A 97 -18.15 -3.78 13.87
N ARG A 98 -17.06 -4.31 14.41
CA ARG A 98 -16.80 -5.73 14.70
C ARG A 98 -16.95 -6.66 13.50
N THR A 99 -16.74 -6.15 12.29
CA THR A 99 -16.80 -6.91 11.03
C THR A 99 -15.43 -7.39 10.55
N CYS A 100 -14.36 -6.75 11.01
CA CYS A 100 -12.98 -7.10 10.70
C CYS A 100 -12.10 -6.87 11.92
N CYS A 101 -10.81 -7.17 11.76
CA CYS A 101 -9.78 -6.96 12.77
C CYS A 101 -8.71 -5.99 12.27
N THR A 102 -8.16 -5.23 13.21
CA THR A 102 -7.14 -4.20 12.99
C THR A 102 -6.27 -4.03 14.24
N LEU A 103 -5.26 -3.18 14.17
CA LEU A 103 -4.45 -2.84 15.34
C LEU A 103 -5.30 -2.03 16.35
N ASP A 104 -5.33 -2.45 17.61
CA ASP A 104 -6.12 -1.77 18.64
C ASP A 104 -5.49 -0.44 19.04
N TYR A 105 -5.98 0.62 18.42
CA TYR A 105 -5.65 2.00 18.77
C TYR A 105 -6.62 2.60 19.81
N SER A 106 -7.62 1.85 20.29
CA SER A 106 -8.67 2.39 21.17
C SER A 106 -8.18 2.56 22.61
N LYS A 107 -7.26 1.71 23.07
CA LYS A 107 -6.72 1.76 24.44
C LYS A 107 -5.61 2.79 24.60
N ALA A 108 -4.96 3.21 23.51
CA ALA A 108 -3.86 4.18 23.47
C ALA A 108 -2.81 3.98 24.60
N ASP A 109 -2.53 2.73 24.94
CA ASP A 109 -1.67 2.38 26.06
C ASP A 109 -0.18 2.48 25.69
N ARG A 110 0.70 2.31 26.68
CA ARG A 110 2.16 2.34 26.43
C ARG A 110 2.60 1.30 25.42
N ASN A 111 1.93 0.16 25.37
CA ASN A 111 2.22 -0.91 24.42
C ASN A 111 1.96 -0.43 22.99
N PHE A 112 0.74 0.02 22.69
CA PHE A 112 0.36 0.59 21.41
C PHE A 112 1.26 1.75 21.00
N ILE A 113 1.50 2.71 21.90
CA ILE A 113 2.32 3.90 21.60
C ILE A 113 3.76 3.48 21.24
N SER A 114 4.36 2.59 22.02
CA SER A 114 5.74 2.12 21.78
C SER A 114 5.89 1.34 20.47
N PHE A 115 4.83 0.66 20.02
CA PHE A 115 4.79 -0.06 18.75
C PHE A 115 4.52 0.88 17.56
N LEU A 116 3.65 1.88 17.74
CA LEU A 116 3.22 2.76 16.65
C LEU A 116 4.38 3.61 16.11
N PHE A 117 5.24 4.16 16.96
CA PHE A 117 6.31 5.06 16.51
C PHE A 117 7.33 4.38 15.57
N PRO A 118 7.94 3.24 15.94
CA PRO A 118 8.82 2.51 15.03
C PRO A 118 8.11 2.08 13.75
N LEU A 119 6.88 1.57 13.86
CA LEU A 119 6.10 1.16 12.70
C LEU A 119 5.87 2.34 11.74
N ALA A 120 5.39 3.48 12.25
CA ALA A 120 5.15 4.67 11.45
C ALA A 120 6.45 5.20 10.81
N PHE A 121 7.57 5.13 11.52
CA PHE A 121 8.86 5.56 10.99
C PHE A 121 9.35 4.64 9.86
N PHE A 122 9.43 3.33 10.12
CA PHE A 122 10.04 2.38 9.20
C PHE A 122 9.13 1.97 8.04
N GLU A 123 7.84 1.78 8.27
CA GLU A 123 6.90 1.25 7.27
C GLU A 123 6.02 2.32 6.62
N PHE A 124 6.14 3.58 7.05
CA PHE A 124 5.42 4.70 6.41
C PHE A 124 6.33 5.87 6.04
N LEU A 125 7.05 6.47 6.99
CA LEU A 125 7.85 7.68 6.71
C LEU A 125 9.03 7.41 5.78
N ILE A 126 9.78 6.32 5.98
CA ILE A 126 10.89 5.94 5.09
C ILE A 126 10.37 5.63 3.66
N PRO A 127 9.37 4.74 3.47
CA PRO A 127 8.77 4.51 2.15
C PRO A 127 8.26 5.79 1.48
N LEU A 128 7.57 6.65 2.22
CA LEU A 128 7.07 7.92 1.73
C LEU A 128 8.22 8.83 1.27
N PHE A 129 9.30 8.94 2.05
CA PHE A 129 10.48 9.73 1.69
C PHE A 129 11.16 9.21 0.42
N ILE A 130 11.34 7.89 0.29
CA ILE A 130 11.90 7.26 -0.92
C ILE A 130 11.02 7.58 -2.13
N MET A 131 9.70 7.41 -2.00
CA MET A 131 8.77 7.69 -3.09
C MET A 131 8.79 9.17 -3.49
N MET A 132 8.76 10.09 -2.52
CA MET A 132 8.80 11.53 -2.80
C MET A 132 10.06 11.93 -3.55
N THR A 133 11.23 11.55 -3.05
CA THR A 133 12.53 11.94 -3.65
C THR A 133 12.74 11.31 -5.02
N ALA A 134 12.38 10.04 -5.19
CA ALA A 134 12.44 9.34 -6.47
C ALA A 134 11.55 10.00 -7.52
N TYR A 135 10.25 10.19 -7.21
CA TYR A 135 9.30 10.75 -8.17
C TYR A 135 9.51 12.24 -8.45
N GLN A 136 10.03 13.01 -7.50
CA GLN A 136 10.47 14.39 -7.75
C GLN A 136 11.64 14.44 -8.74
N SER A 137 12.65 13.59 -8.55
CA SER A 137 13.80 13.52 -9.45
C SER A 137 13.40 13.07 -10.86
N ILE A 138 12.51 12.07 -10.96
CA ILE A 138 11.93 11.63 -12.23
C ILE A 138 11.16 12.77 -12.90
N HIS A 139 10.32 13.48 -12.15
CA HIS A 139 9.54 14.61 -12.68
C HIS A 139 10.45 15.69 -13.28
N GLN A 140 11.48 16.10 -12.55
CA GLN A 140 12.44 17.10 -13.00
C GLN A 140 13.17 16.66 -14.26
N LYS A 141 13.56 15.37 -14.34
CA LYS A 141 14.23 14.80 -15.52
C LYS A 141 13.31 14.81 -16.74
N LEU A 142 12.07 14.34 -16.59
CA LEU A 142 11.08 14.29 -17.68
C LEU A 142 10.70 15.70 -18.17
N LYS A 143 10.55 16.66 -17.25
CA LYS A 143 10.27 18.07 -17.57
C LYS A 143 11.41 18.68 -18.41
N LYS A 144 12.68 18.45 -18.03
CA LYS A 144 13.84 18.93 -18.79
C LYS A 144 13.95 18.29 -20.18
N SER A 145 13.54 17.03 -20.31
CA SER A 145 13.56 16.31 -21.59
C SER A 145 12.33 16.56 -22.49
N GLY A 146 11.35 17.35 -22.05
CA GLY A 146 10.11 17.59 -22.80
C GLY A 146 9.18 16.36 -22.92
N GLN A 147 9.50 15.25 -22.23
CA GLN A 147 8.78 13.98 -22.33
C GLN A 147 7.79 13.82 -21.17
N ILE A 148 6.78 14.69 -21.08
CA ILE A 148 5.74 14.60 -20.04
C ILE A 148 4.71 13.54 -20.48
N LYS A 149 5.06 12.25 -20.37
CA LYS A 149 4.14 11.12 -20.61
C LYS A 149 3.58 10.50 -19.33
N MET A 150 4.16 10.75 -18.15
CA MET A 150 3.79 10.06 -16.90
C MET A 150 3.45 11.04 -15.77
N ASN A 151 2.31 10.80 -15.09
CA ASN A 151 1.97 11.49 -13.85
C ASN A 151 2.81 10.94 -12.68
N SER A 152 4.04 11.42 -12.56
CA SER A 152 4.98 11.00 -11.52
C SER A 152 4.49 11.27 -10.09
N GLY A 153 3.54 12.20 -9.89
CA GLY A 153 2.98 12.49 -8.57
C GLY A 153 1.84 11.56 -8.14
N LEU A 154 1.24 10.83 -9.08
CA LEU A 154 0.07 9.97 -8.79
C LEU A 154 0.36 8.91 -7.72
N PRO A 155 1.47 8.16 -7.75
CA PRO A 155 1.72 7.11 -6.75
C PRO A 155 1.86 7.65 -5.32
N VAL A 156 2.53 8.80 -5.15
CA VAL A 156 2.68 9.47 -3.84
C VAL A 156 1.33 9.95 -3.33
N LYS A 157 0.53 10.59 -4.20
CA LYS A 157 -0.83 11.06 -3.85
C LYS A 157 -1.73 9.90 -3.44
N SER A 158 -1.68 8.79 -4.17
CA SER A 158 -2.45 7.58 -3.85
C SER A 158 -2.08 7.01 -2.48
N LEU A 159 -0.80 6.94 -2.15
CA LEU A 159 -0.34 6.50 -0.81
C LEU A 159 -0.89 7.42 0.29
N ILE A 160 -0.75 8.74 0.13
CA ILE A 160 -1.22 9.73 1.13
C ILE A 160 -2.74 9.67 1.28
N ILE A 161 -3.50 9.55 0.19
CA ILE A 161 -4.97 9.51 0.24
C ILE A 161 -5.46 8.22 0.89
N CYS A 162 -4.84 7.07 0.59
CA CYS A 162 -5.29 5.80 1.16
C CYS A 162 -4.88 5.66 2.63
N TRP A 163 -3.62 5.99 2.97
CA TRP A 163 -3.04 5.68 4.28
C TRP A 163 -2.95 6.88 5.23
N GLY A 164 -2.80 8.10 4.70
CA GLY A 164 -2.68 9.32 5.51
C GLY A 164 -3.82 9.51 6.52
N PRO A 165 -5.10 9.38 6.13
CA PRO A 165 -6.21 9.48 7.08
C PRO A 165 -6.13 8.47 8.23
N TYR A 166 -5.70 7.23 7.94
CA TYR A 166 -5.59 6.18 8.96
C TYR A 166 -4.42 6.45 9.90
N SER A 167 -3.26 6.86 9.35
CA SER A 167 -2.11 7.28 10.16
C SER A 167 -2.48 8.44 11.09
N LEU A 168 -3.18 9.46 10.58
CA LEU A 168 -3.66 10.59 11.39
C LEU A 168 -4.61 10.15 12.50
N LEU A 169 -5.51 9.18 12.24
CA LEU A 169 -6.38 8.62 13.26
C LEU A 169 -5.59 7.90 14.37
N CYS A 170 -4.57 7.11 14.02
CA CYS A 170 -3.73 6.44 15.00
C CYS A 170 -2.92 7.41 15.85
N PHE A 171 -2.38 8.50 15.26
CA PHE A 171 -1.71 9.55 16.03
C PHE A 171 -2.68 10.37 16.88
N TYR A 172 -3.89 10.63 16.38
CA TYR A 172 -4.94 11.28 17.16
C TYR A 172 -5.27 10.47 18.41
N ALA A 173 -5.34 9.13 18.29
CA ALA A 173 -5.59 8.23 19.41
C ALA A 173 -4.56 8.34 20.55
N ILE A 174 -3.32 8.76 20.25
CA ILE A 174 -2.29 9.00 21.27
C ILE A 174 -2.61 10.25 22.11
N ILE A 175 -3.11 11.30 21.45
CA ILE A 175 -3.35 12.61 22.08
C ILE A 175 -4.68 12.61 22.82
N GLN A 176 -5.70 11.99 22.20
CA GLN A 176 -7.06 11.98 22.68
C GLN A 176 -7.67 10.59 22.47
N ASP A 177 -8.52 10.16 23.39
CA ASP A 177 -9.26 8.93 23.25
C ASP A 177 -10.07 8.90 21.93
N ALA A 178 -9.67 8.02 21.01
CA ALA A 178 -10.31 7.87 19.71
C ALA A 178 -11.75 7.33 19.82
N THR A 179 -12.15 6.76 20.95
CA THR A 179 -13.52 6.25 21.16
C THR A 179 -14.57 7.36 21.21
N ILE A 180 -14.15 8.62 21.47
CA ILE A 180 -15.00 9.82 21.37
C ILE A 180 -15.56 9.97 19.94
N LEU A 181 -14.82 9.51 18.92
CA LEU A 181 -15.30 9.50 17.55
C LEU A 181 -16.32 8.36 17.35
N SER A 182 -17.44 8.70 16.69
CA SER A 182 -18.45 7.70 16.34
C SER A 182 -17.81 6.53 15.55
N PRO A 183 -18.31 5.29 15.72
CA PRO A 183 -17.76 4.13 15.02
C PRO A 183 -17.68 4.32 13.50
N LYS A 184 -18.66 5.01 12.91
CA LYS A 184 -18.68 5.31 11.47
C LYS A 184 -17.51 6.19 11.02
N LEU A 185 -17.17 7.23 11.80
CA LEU A 185 -16.05 8.13 11.49
C LEU A 185 -14.71 7.41 11.61
N ARG A 186 -14.55 6.51 12.59
CA ARG A 186 -13.35 5.67 12.73
C ARG A 186 -13.19 4.67 11.59
N MET A 187 -14.28 4.18 11.02
CA MET A 187 -14.25 3.24 9.89
C MET A 187 -13.84 3.90 8.57
N MET A 188 -14.14 5.18 8.35
CA MET A 188 -13.85 5.84 7.06
C MET A 188 -12.35 5.78 6.69
N PRO A 189 -11.40 6.18 7.57
CA PRO A 189 -9.97 6.02 7.31
C PRO A 189 -9.54 4.57 7.10
N ALA A 190 -10.08 3.63 7.89
CA ALA A 190 -9.74 2.21 7.79
C ALA A 190 -10.16 1.61 6.43
N VAL A 191 -11.34 1.99 5.93
CA VAL A 191 -11.81 1.55 4.62
C VAL A 191 -10.93 2.12 3.50
N LEU A 192 -10.55 3.40 3.57
CA LEU A 192 -9.65 4.00 2.58
C LEU A 192 -8.29 3.28 2.51
N ALA A 193 -7.72 2.95 3.67
CA ALA A 193 -6.47 2.20 3.74
C ALA A 193 -6.60 0.80 3.11
N LYS A 194 -7.71 0.10 3.38
CA LYS A 194 -8.02 -1.23 2.81
C LYS A 194 -8.28 -1.19 1.29
N MET A 195 -8.67 -0.05 0.72
CA MET A 195 -8.82 0.12 -0.73
C MET A 195 -7.50 0.33 -1.47
N SER A 196 -6.38 0.53 -0.76
CA SER A 196 -5.08 0.80 -1.37
C SER A 196 -4.61 -0.24 -2.40
N PRO A 197 -4.87 -1.56 -2.28
CA PRO A 197 -4.45 -2.52 -3.31
C PRO A 197 -5.13 -2.28 -4.66
N ALA A 198 -6.43 -1.93 -4.66
CA ALA A 198 -7.18 -1.62 -5.87
C ALA A 198 -6.66 -0.32 -6.52
N VAL A 199 -6.37 0.70 -5.71
CA VAL A 199 -5.76 1.95 -6.18
C VAL A 199 -4.38 1.67 -6.76
N ASN A 200 -3.55 0.86 -6.11
CA ASN A 200 -2.23 0.50 -6.60
C ASN A 200 -2.29 -0.28 -7.92
N ALA A 201 -3.24 -1.21 -8.07
CA ALA A 201 -3.47 -1.93 -9.33
C ALA A 201 -3.82 -0.96 -10.48
N TYR A 202 -4.66 0.05 -10.21
CA TYR A 202 -4.97 1.09 -11.17
C TYR A 202 -3.74 1.95 -11.53
N VAL A 203 -3.01 2.43 -10.52
CA VAL A 203 -1.84 3.32 -10.69
C VAL A 203 -0.70 2.64 -11.44
N TYR A 204 -0.35 1.41 -11.07
CA TYR A 204 0.83 0.73 -11.61
C TYR A 204 0.51 -0.23 -12.78
N GLY A 205 -0.68 -0.82 -12.82
CA GLY A 205 -1.10 -1.77 -13.85
C GLY A 205 -1.85 -1.11 -15.00
N LEU A 206 -3.02 -0.52 -14.72
CA LEU A 206 -3.94 -0.03 -15.75
C LEU A 206 -3.54 1.34 -16.34
N GLY A 207 -2.79 2.15 -15.60
CA GLY A 207 -2.35 3.48 -16.03
C GLY A 207 -1.16 3.51 -16.99
N ASN A 208 -0.51 2.39 -17.28
CA ASN A 208 0.68 2.32 -18.14
C ASN A 208 0.34 1.71 -19.51
N GLU A 209 0.49 2.50 -20.58
CA GLU A 209 0.17 2.08 -21.96
C GLU A 209 0.87 0.78 -22.38
N ASN A 210 2.11 0.56 -21.93
CA ASN A 210 2.85 -0.67 -22.23
C ASN A 210 2.25 -1.90 -21.52
N TYR A 211 1.67 -1.72 -20.34
CA TYR A 211 0.98 -2.79 -19.60
C TYR A 211 -0.41 -3.06 -20.13
N ARG A 212 -1.13 -2.02 -20.58
CA ARG A 212 -2.44 -2.17 -21.24
C ARG A 212 -2.36 -3.05 -22.49
N GLY A 213 -1.30 -2.88 -23.29
CA GLY A 213 -1.04 -3.74 -24.45
C GLY A 213 -0.81 -5.20 -24.07
N GLY A 214 -0.06 -5.46 -22.99
CA GLY A 214 0.16 -6.82 -22.47
C GLY A 214 -1.11 -7.47 -21.89
N ILE A 215 -1.91 -6.71 -21.14
CA ILE A 215 -3.21 -7.19 -20.60
C ILE A 215 -4.19 -7.46 -21.74
N TRP A 216 -4.26 -6.58 -22.74
CA TRP A 216 -5.08 -6.78 -23.93
C TRP A 216 -4.66 -8.06 -24.66
N GLN A 217 -3.37 -8.21 -24.95
CA GLN A 217 -2.85 -9.42 -25.60
C GLN A 217 -3.14 -10.69 -24.80
N PHE A 218 -3.07 -10.63 -23.47
CA PHE A 218 -3.42 -11.77 -22.61
C PHE A 218 -4.92 -12.10 -22.67
N LEU A 219 -5.80 -11.10 -22.68
CA LEU A 219 -7.25 -11.30 -22.66
C LEU A 219 -7.85 -11.62 -24.03
N THR A 220 -7.30 -11.05 -25.11
CA THR A 220 -7.86 -11.16 -26.47
C THR A 220 -7.00 -11.99 -27.41
N GLY A 221 -5.76 -12.32 -27.03
CA GLY A 221 -4.78 -12.98 -27.90
C GLY A 221 -4.18 -12.06 -28.98
N GLN A 222 -4.67 -10.82 -29.11
CA GLN A 222 -4.27 -9.89 -30.16
C GLN A 222 -3.23 -8.89 -29.65
N LYS A 223 -2.13 -8.68 -30.40
CA LYS A 223 -1.23 -7.56 -30.12
C LYS A 223 -1.89 -6.26 -30.55
N ILE A 224 -1.83 -5.24 -29.70
CA ILE A 224 -2.16 -3.87 -30.13
C ILE A 224 -1.05 -3.42 -31.07
N GLU A 225 -1.32 -3.31 -32.37
CA GLU A 225 -0.42 -2.65 -33.31
C GLU A 225 -0.31 -1.17 -32.91
N LYS A 226 0.91 -0.74 -32.58
CA LYS A 226 1.20 0.70 -32.49
C LYS A 226 1.14 1.24 -33.92
N THR A 227 0.14 2.05 -34.22
CA THR A 227 0.05 2.77 -35.49
C THR A 227 1.33 3.59 -35.67
N GLU A 228 2.06 3.34 -36.76
CA GLU A 228 3.20 4.14 -37.21
C GLU A 228 2.73 5.55 -37.62
N THR A 229 2.59 6.46 -36.65
CA THR A 229 2.32 7.88 -36.94
C THR A 229 3.47 8.81 -36.54
N ASP A 230 4.64 8.27 -36.16
CA ASP A 230 5.83 9.07 -35.79
C ASP A 230 6.97 9.05 -36.84
N ASN A 231 6.76 8.46 -38.03
CA ASN A 231 7.78 8.42 -39.11
C ASN A 231 7.51 9.37 -40.30
N LYS A 232 6.59 10.34 -40.19
CA LYS A 232 6.41 11.40 -41.20
C LYS A 232 6.12 12.77 -40.56
N ALA A 233 7.12 13.32 -39.88
CA ALA A 233 7.24 14.75 -39.64
C ALA A 233 8.73 15.11 -39.44
N ASN A 234 9.52 14.89 -40.49
CA ASN A 234 10.75 15.62 -40.84
C ASN A 234 10.92 15.50 -42.35
#